data_AF-A0A4Y2BTG8-F1
#
_entry.id   AF-A0A4Y2BTG8-F1
#
_cell.length_a   1.000
_cell.length_b   1.000
_cell.length_c   1.000
_cell.angle_alpha   90.00
_cell.angle_beta   90.00
_cell.angle_gamma   90.00
#
_symmetry.space_group_name_H-M   'P 1'
#
loop_
_entity.id
_entity.type
_entity.pdbx_description
1 polymer ?
#
loop_
_entity_poly.entity_id
_entity_poly.type
_entity_poly.pdbx_seq_one_letter_code
_entity_poly.pdbx_strand_id
1 'polypeptide(L)'
;MPNPDDDDLSQKDEDMSFSSSKSQKIPPEAMSKVGGVNTIETLINQVIDLNFEPVVSDDLVTCLQELIKFYVNKSRDIKASIRELLNDKVISPLIKLIQDRETNYLSNIYDIKARLVDVDARQYQAKIRECESTIEYLRVKLNIVNTELDDYKKDLKDSSKNLIDTTKEVRSLINKASPSFSEILQSKPIAPVRAPMNVQLNNHVVLL
;
A
#
# COMPACT_ATOMS: atom_id res chain seq x y z
N MET A 1 -5.54 49.88 -25.24
CA MET A 1 -5.54 50.58 -26.54
C MET A 1 -4.67 49.79 -27.51
N PRO A 2 -5.00 49.69 -28.80
CA PRO A 2 -6.29 49.71 -29.51
C PRO A 2 -6.50 48.34 -30.26
N ASN A 3 -7.70 47.80 -30.55
CA ASN A 3 -8.74 48.21 -31.52
C ASN A 3 -8.19 48.55 -32.92
N PRO A 4 -9.03 48.61 -33.97
CA PRO A 4 -9.93 47.63 -34.59
C PRO A 4 -9.68 47.61 -36.13
N ASP A 5 -10.41 46.82 -36.90
CA ASP A 5 -10.75 47.09 -38.32
C ASP A 5 -12.14 46.42 -38.46
N ASP A 6 -13.31 47.07 -38.41
CA ASP A 6 -13.77 48.32 -39.03
C ASP A 6 -13.36 48.42 -40.50
N ASP A 7 -14.24 47.92 -41.38
CA ASP A 7 -14.73 48.63 -42.58
C ASP A 7 -15.82 47.76 -43.22
N ASP A 8 -17.10 48.10 -43.10
CA ASP A 8 -17.87 49.20 -43.69
C ASP A 8 -18.66 48.74 -44.92
N LEU A 9 -19.91 49.19 -44.92
CA LEU A 9 -20.97 48.92 -45.87
C LEU A 9 -20.65 49.54 -47.23
N SER A 10 -21.04 48.91 -48.34
CA SER A 10 -21.51 49.67 -49.50
C SER A 10 -22.31 48.85 -50.52
N GLN A 11 -23.55 49.30 -50.70
CA GLN A 11 -24.33 49.48 -51.94
C GLN A 11 -24.52 48.27 -52.87
N LYS A 12 -25.74 47.72 -52.94
CA LYS A 12 -26.89 48.24 -53.72
C LYS A 12 -26.62 48.14 -55.22
N ASP A 13 -27.05 47.01 -55.80
CA ASP A 13 -27.57 47.03 -57.16
C ASP A 13 -28.97 46.43 -57.18
N GLU A 14 -29.83 47.24 -57.77
CA GLU A 14 -31.27 47.23 -57.77
C GLU A 14 -31.67 46.77 -59.17
N ASP A 15 -31.72 45.46 -59.40
CA ASP A 15 -32.31 44.93 -60.63
C ASP A 15 -33.76 44.54 -60.35
N MET A 16 -34.62 45.53 -60.56
CA MET A 16 -36.03 45.34 -60.88
C MET A 16 -36.13 44.46 -62.13
N SER A 17 -36.70 43.27 -61.97
CA SER A 17 -37.36 42.57 -63.07
C SER A 17 -38.65 41.94 -62.57
N PHE A 18 -39.72 42.72 -62.75
CA PHE A 18 -41.08 42.21 -62.81
C PHE A 18 -41.19 41.26 -64.00
N SER A 19 -41.51 39.99 -63.74
CA SER A 19 -42.20 39.16 -64.73
C SER A 19 -42.77 37.89 -64.09
N SER A 20 -44.11 37.89 -64.05
CA SER A 20 -45.02 36.76 -64.19
C SER A 20 -45.03 35.63 -63.14
N SER A 21 -46.15 35.59 -62.44
CA SER A 21 -46.74 34.48 -61.70
C SER A 21 -46.60 33.16 -62.48
N LYS A 22 -45.88 32.19 -61.89
CA LYS A 22 -45.97 30.79 -62.32
C LYS A 22 -45.83 29.89 -61.11
N SER A 23 -46.90 29.15 -60.82
CA SER A 23 -47.04 28.21 -59.70
C SER A 23 -45.80 27.36 -59.53
N GLN A 24 -45.08 27.59 -58.44
CA GLN A 24 -43.89 26.83 -58.10
C GLN A 24 -44.35 25.57 -57.37
N LYS A 25 -44.36 24.45 -58.09
CA LYS A 25 -44.58 23.11 -57.54
C LYS A 25 -43.51 22.84 -56.48
N ILE A 26 -43.94 22.51 -55.26
CA ILE A 26 -43.06 22.26 -54.11
C ILE A 26 -42.15 21.06 -54.41
N PRO A 27 -40.82 21.12 -54.15
CA PRO A 27 -39.93 19.98 -54.33
C PRO A 27 -40.31 18.80 -53.40
N PRO A 28 -40.41 17.54 -53.89
CA PRO A 28 -41.06 16.45 -53.15
C PRO A 28 -40.26 15.79 -52.01
N GLU A 29 -39.03 16.22 -51.71
CA GLU A 29 -38.08 15.31 -51.03
C GLU A 29 -37.59 15.75 -49.64
N ALA A 30 -37.93 16.96 -49.15
CA ALA A 30 -37.36 17.45 -47.88
C ALA A 30 -38.26 17.27 -46.64
N MET A 31 -39.59 17.22 -46.77
CA MET A 31 -40.51 17.16 -45.60
C MET A 31 -41.06 15.75 -45.31
N SER A 32 -40.75 14.80 -46.18
CA SER A 32 -41.26 13.42 -46.27
C SER A 32 -40.67 12.43 -45.23
N LYS A 33 -40.21 12.91 -44.06
CA LYS A 33 -39.71 12.03 -42.98
C LYS A 33 -40.71 11.83 -41.83
N VAL A 34 -41.76 12.65 -41.80
CA VAL A 34 -42.82 12.54 -40.80
C VAL A 34 -44.00 11.81 -41.42
N GLY A 35 -44.38 10.66 -40.84
CA GLY A 35 -45.47 9.85 -41.34
C GLY A 35 -46.75 10.68 -41.52
N GLY A 36 -47.40 10.54 -42.68
CA GLY A 36 -48.61 11.27 -43.04
C GLY A 36 -48.36 12.56 -43.86
N VAL A 37 -47.17 13.16 -43.82
CA VAL A 37 -46.87 14.38 -44.60
C VAL A 37 -46.96 14.11 -46.11
N ASN A 38 -46.46 12.97 -46.61
CA ASN A 38 -46.47 12.62 -48.04
C ASN A 38 -47.88 12.51 -48.61
N THR A 39 -48.83 12.04 -47.79
CA THR A 39 -50.24 11.94 -48.18
C THR A 39 -50.84 13.33 -48.36
N ILE A 40 -50.49 14.26 -47.48
CA ILE A 40 -50.95 15.66 -47.56
C ILE A 40 -50.29 16.37 -48.76
N GLU A 41 -49.00 16.14 -49.01
CA GLU A 41 -48.30 16.65 -50.20
C GLU A 41 -48.93 16.12 -51.50
N THR A 42 -49.34 14.85 -51.53
CA THR A 42 -50.05 14.27 -52.67
C THR A 42 -51.42 14.92 -52.86
N LEU A 43 -52.15 15.18 -51.78
CA LEU A 43 -53.44 15.88 -51.82
C LEU A 43 -53.30 17.33 -52.32
N ILE A 44 -52.25 18.05 -51.91
CA ILE A 44 -51.94 19.39 -52.43
C ILE A 44 -51.76 19.33 -53.95
N ASN A 45 -51.00 18.37 -54.47
CA ASN A 45 -50.83 18.20 -55.91
C ASN A 45 -52.16 17.90 -56.62
N GLN A 46 -53.02 17.05 -56.04
CA GLN A 46 -54.35 16.78 -56.59
C GLN A 46 -55.24 18.04 -56.62
N VAL A 47 -55.21 18.87 -55.57
CA VAL A 47 -55.95 20.14 -55.54
C VAL A 47 -55.49 21.09 -56.65
N ILE A 48 -54.18 21.16 -56.89
CA ILE A 48 -53.60 21.96 -57.97
C ILE A 48 -54.06 21.41 -59.34
N ASP A 49 -54.05 20.08 -59.53
CA ASP A 49 -54.41 19.44 -60.79
C ASP A 49 -55.92 19.55 -61.13
N LEU A 50 -56.78 19.75 -60.13
CA LEU A 50 -58.24 19.93 -60.30
C LEU A 50 -58.64 21.30 -60.88
N ASN A 51 -57.69 22.25 -60.97
CA ASN A 51 -57.86 23.55 -61.62
C ASN A 51 -59.09 24.36 -61.13
N PHE A 52 -59.28 24.42 -59.81
CA PHE A 52 -60.27 25.29 -59.17
C PHE A 52 -60.03 26.78 -59.44
N GLU A 53 -61.00 27.63 -59.09
CA GLU A 53 -60.78 29.07 -59.04
C GLU A 53 -59.56 29.37 -58.13
N PRO A 54 -58.64 30.27 -58.54
CA PRO A 54 -57.36 30.46 -57.85
C PRO A 54 -57.50 30.70 -56.34
N VAL A 55 -58.49 31.49 -55.93
CA VAL A 55 -58.75 31.81 -54.52
C VAL A 55 -59.08 30.55 -53.72
N VAL A 56 -59.93 29.67 -54.26
CA VAL A 56 -60.34 28.43 -53.58
C VAL A 56 -59.18 27.44 -53.50
N SER A 57 -58.38 27.33 -54.56
CA SER A 57 -57.18 26.50 -54.58
C SER A 57 -56.17 26.97 -53.54
N ASP A 58 -55.89 28.27 -53.50
CA ASP A 58 -54.91 28.86 -52.58
C ASP A 58 -55.32 28.72 -51.11
N ASP A 59 -56.61 28.91 -50.78
CA ASP A 59 -57.13 28.71 -49.42
C ASP A 59 -56.97 27.25 -48.98
N LEU A 60 -57.30 26.30 -49.86
CA LEU A 60 -57.21 24.87 -49.56
C LEU A 60 -55.75 24.42 -49.43
N VAL A 61 -54.87 24.86 -50.34
CA VAL A 61 -53.43 24.58 -50.27
C VAL A 61 -52.83 25.16 -48.98
N THR A 62 -53.23 26.37 -48.59
CA THR A 62 -52.77 26.99 -47.34
C THR A 62 -53.17 26.15 -46.12
N CYS A 63 -54.42 25.71 -46.03
CA CYS A 63 -54.88 24.83 -44.96
C CYS A 63 -54.09 23.51 -44.90
N LEU A 64 -53.81 22.90 -46.05
CA LEU A 64 -53.03 21.66 -46.12
C LEU A 64 -51.55 21.88 -45.74
N GLN A 65 -50.97 23.02 -46.09
CA GLN A 65 -49.61 23.40 -45.67
C GLN A 65 -49.53 23.64 -44.16
N GLU A 66 -50.54 24.25 -43.54
CA GLU A 66 -50.63 24.38 -42.09
C GLU A 66 -50.73 23.02 -41.40
N LEU A 67 -51.50 22.09 -41.97
CA LEU A 67 -51.57 20.71 -41.48
C LEU A 67 -50.19 20.03 -41.53
N ILE A 68 -49.42 20.19 -42.61
CA ILE A 68 -48.03 19.66 -42.68
C ILE A 68 -47.18 20.25 -41.56
N LYS A 69 -47.21 21.58 -41.36
CA LYS A 69 -46.47 22.25 -40.27
C LYS A 69 -46.87 21.68 -38.91
N PHE A 70 -48.16 21.45 -38.68
CA PHE A 70 -48.65 20.85 -37.44
C PHE A 70 -48.06 19.45 -37.19
N TYR A 71 -48.10 18.56 -38.19
CA TYR A 71 -47.54 17.20 -38.06
C TYR A 71 -46.04 17.21 -37.77
N VAL A 72 -45.28 18.05 -38.49
CA VAL A 72 -43.83 18.18 -38.29
C VAL A 72 -43.50 18.72 -36.90
N ASN A 73 -44.18 19.78 -36.47
CA ASN A 73 -43.97 20.39 -35.17
C ASN A 73 -44.32 19.42 -34.04
N LYS A 74 -45.50 18.79 -34.10
CA LYS A 74 -45.94 17.85 -33.07
C LYS A 74 -45.01 16.65 -32.95
N SER A 75 -44.55 16.09 -34.07
CA SER A 75 -43.58 14.97 -34.06
C SER A 75 -42.28 15.37 -33.38
N ARG A 76 -41.77 16.56 -33.67
CA ARG A 76 -40.54 17.11 -33.07
C ARG A 76 -40.71 17.35 -31.56
N ASP A 77 -41.82 17.95 -31.14
CA ASP A 77 -42.09 18.26 -29.74
C ASP A 77 -42.19 16.99 -28.89
N ILE A 78 -42.86 15.95 -29.41
CA ILE A 78 -42.94 14.64 -28.74
C ILE A 78 -41.53 14.05 -28.57
N LYS A 79 -40.70 14.06 -29.62
CA LYS A 79 -39.32 13.55 -29.54
C LYS A 79 -38.48 14.33 -28.53
N ALA A 80 -38.61 15.67 -28.50
CA ALA A 80 -37.90 16.51 -27.56
C ALA A 80 -38.32 16.21 -26.11
N SER A 81 -39.63 16.13 -25.85
CA SER A 81 -40.19 15.83 -24.53
C SER A 81 -39.79 14.44 -24.04
N ILE A 82 -39.83 13.41 -24.90
CA ILE A 82 -39.37 12.07 -24.54
C ILE A 82 -37.87 12.07 -24.22
N ARG A 83 -37.04 12.75 -25.03
CA ARG A 83 -35.59 12.84 -24.78
C ARG A 83 -35.29 13.48 -23.43
N GLU A 84 -35.97 14.58 -23.12
CA GLU A 84 -35.84 15.27 -21.84
C GLU A 84 -36.25 14.37 -20.67
N LEU A 85 -37.40 13.69 -20.79
CA LEU A 85 -37.87 12.75 -19.78
C LEU A 85 -36.88 11.59 -19.56
N LEU A 86 -36.34 11.00 -20.64
CA LEU A 86 -35.33 9.93 -20.56
C LEU A 86 -34.05 10.41 -19.89
N ASN A 87 -33.60 11.62 -20.25
CA ASN A 87 -32.41 12.22 -19.64
C ASN A 87 -32.62 12.43 -18.13
N ASP A 88 -33.71 13.06 -17.73
CA ASP A 88 -33.99 13.41 -16.34
C ASP A 88 -34.31 12.18 -15.47
N LYS A 89 -35.13 11.25 -15.97
CA LYS A 89 -35.63 10.11 -15.18
C LYS A 89 -34.78 8.87 -15.24
N VAL A 90 -33.95 8.70 -16.26
CA VAL A 90 -33.20 7.45 -16.47
C VAL A 90 -31.70 7.72 -16.51
N ILE A 91 -31.24 8.55 -17.44
CA ILE A 91 -29.81 8.69 -17.72
C ILE A 91 -29.09 9.41 -16.56
N SER A 92 -29.59 10.57 -16.14
CA SER A 92 -28.98 11.33 -15.03
C SER A 92 -28.94 10.55 -13.71
N PRO A 93 -30.03 9.88 -13.27
CA PRO A 93 -30.00 9.03 -12.08
C PRO A 93 -29.03 7.86 -12.21
N LEU A 94 -28.93 7.23 -13.38
CA LEU A 94 -28.00 6.12 -13.61
C LEU A 94 -26.54 6.58 -13.52
N ILE A 95 -26.21 7.71 -14.14
CA ILE A 95 -24.86 8.32 -14.04
C ILE A 95 -24.52 8.61 -12.59
N LYS A 96 -25.45 9.23 -11.84
CA LYS A 96 -25.24 9.52 -10.42
C LYS A 96 -25.01 8.24 -9.61
N LEU A 97 -25.82 7.21 -9.83
CA LEU A 97 -25.66 5.92 -9.15
C LEU A 97 -24.28 5.30 -9.40
N ILE A 98 -23.77 5.38 -10.64
CA ILE A 98 -22.45 4.88 -11.00
C ILE A 98 -21.36 5.69 -10.29
N GLN A 99 -21.44 7.02 -10.31
CA GLN A 99 -20.48 7.91 -9.63
C GLN A 99 -20.44 7.70 -8.11
N ASP A 100 -21.61 7.59 -7.48
CA ASP A 100 -21.72 7.34 -6.03
C ASP A 100 -21.08 5.99 -5.66
N ARG A 101 -21.28 4.96 -6.49
CA ARG A 101 -20.67 3.65 -6.29
C ARG A 101 -19.15 3.67 -6.49
N GLU A 102 -18.67 4.32 -7.54
CA GLU A 102 -17.23 4.48 -7.80
C GLU A 102 -16.54 5.15 -6.61
N THR A 103 -17.11 6.25 -6.13
CA THR A 103 -16.62 6.99 -4.97
C THR A 103 -16.56 6.10 -3.72
N ASN A 104 -17.62 5.34 -3.45
CA ASN A 104 -17.68 4.42 -2.31
C ASN A 104 -16.63 3.30 -2.43
N TYR A 105 -16.53 2.64 -3.59
CA TYR A 105 -15.54 1.60 -3.81
C TYR A 105 -14.11 2.12 -3.66
N LEU A 106 -13.82 3.31 -4.19
CA LEU A 106 -12.50 3.92 -4.08
C LEU A 106 -12.15 4.22 -2.61
N SER A 107 -13.09 4.77 -1.84
CA SER A 107 -12.92 4.98 -0.39
C SER A 107 -12.61 3.67 0.34
N ASN A 108 -13.38 2.62 0.08
CA ASN A 108 -13.17 1.31 0.72
C ASN A 108 -11.79 0.71 0.39
N ILE A 109 -11.33 0.86 -0.86
CA ILE A 109 -9.99 0.40 -1.27
C ILE A 109 -8.90 1.14 -0.48
N TYR A 110 -9.02 2.46 -0.32
CA TYR A 110 -8.08 3.25 0.47
C TYR A 110 -8.07 2.83 1.95
N ASP A 111 -9.25 2.63 2.55
CA ASP A 111 -9.37 2.20 3.94
C ASP A 111 -8.76 0.82 4.19
N ILE A 112 -9.00 -0.14 3.28
CA ILE A 112 -8.42 -1.49 3.37
C ILE A 112 -6.89 -1.41 3.26
N LYS A 113 -6.39 -0.64 2.29
CA LYS A 113 -4.94 -0.47 2.08
C LYS A 113 -4.27 0.17 3.29
N ALA A 114 -4.88 1.21 3.87
CA ALA A 114 -4.37 1.88 5.06
C ALA A 114 -4.33 0.93 6.27
N ARG A 115 -5.40 0.14 6.47
CA ARG A 115 -5.48 -0.85 7.56
C ARG A 115 -4.41 -1.92 7.46
N LEU A 116 -4.12 -2.42 6.25
CA LEU A 116 -3.06 -3.42 6.03
C LEU A 116 -1.69 -2.86 6.45
N VAL A 117 -1.36 -1.65 5.99
CA VAL A 117 -0.09 -0.98 6.32
C VAL A 117 0.07 -0.80 7.83
N ASP A 118 -0.99 -0.39 8.52
CA ASP A 118 -0.99 -0.20 9.97
C ASP A 118 -0.83 -1.51 10.75
N VAL A 119 -1.49 -2.59 10.32
CA VAL A 119 -1.31 -3.94 10.93
C VAL A 119 0.13 -4.42 10.77
N ASP A 120 0.70 -4.32 9.57
CA ASP A 120 2.08 -4.75 9.30
C ASP A 120 3.08 -3.92 10.12
N ALA A 121 2.92 -2.59 10.16
CA ALA A 121 3.76 -1.70 10.96
C ALA A 121 3.72 -2.07 12.46
N ARG A 122 2.52 -2.33 13.00
CA ARG A 122 2.35 -2.76 14.40
C ARG A 122 3.02 -4.11 14.68
N GLN A 123 2.95 -5.07 13.75
CA GLN A 123 3.62 -6.36 13.89
C GLN A 123 5.14 -6.23 13.90
N TYR A 124 5.71 -5.46 12.96
CA TYR A 124 7.15 -5.22 12.94
C TYR A 124 7.62 -4.46 14.19
N GLN A 125 6.87 -3.47 14.65
CA GLN A 125 7.18 -2.74 15.88
C GLN A 125 7.13 -3.63 17.13
N ALA A 126 6.25 -4.63 17.18
CA ALA A 126 6.24 -5.62 18.26
C ALA A 126 7.48 -6.51 18.23
N LYS A 127 7.87 -7.01 17.05
CA LYS A 127 9.09 -7.81 16.87
C LYS A 127 10.36 -7.04 17.24
N ILE A 128 10.44 -5.76 16.87
CA ILE A 128 11.57 -4.88 17.26
C ILE A 128 11.68 -4.80 18.78
N ARG A 129 10.56 -4.55 19.48
CA ARG A 129 10.54 -4.48 20.96
C ARG A 129 10.96 -5.80 21.62
N GLU A 130 10.54 -6.94 21.06
CA GLU A 130 10.96 -8.27 21.54
C GLU A 130 12.47 -8.48 21.36
N CYS A 131 13.01 -8.11 20.19
CA CYS A 131 14.45 -8.16 19.92
C CYS A 131 15.24 -7.24 20.87
N GLU A 132 14.78 -6.00 21.09
CA GLU A 132 15.38 -5.06 22.03
C GLU A 132 15.42 -5.64 23.45
N SER A 133 14.31 -6.24 23.91
CA SER A 133 14.26 -6.91 25.22
C SER A 133 15.23 -8.08 25.31
N THR A 134 15.39 -8.86 24.24
CA THR A 134 16.32 -10.00 24.21
C THR A 134 17.77 -9.53 24.23
N ILE A 135 18.10 -8.49 23.47
CA ILE A 135 19.44 -7.88 23.45
C ILE A 135 19.80 -7.37 24.85
N GLU A 136 18.87 -6.67 25.52
CA GLU A 136 19.12 -6.13 26.85
C GLU A 136 19.31 -7.24 27.89
N TYR A 137 18.48 -8.29 27.85
CA TYR A 137 18.66 -9.47 28.69
C TYR A 137 20.04 -10.12 28.51
N LEU A 138 20.48 -10.30 27.27
CA LEU A 138 21.79 -10.89 26.97
C LEU A 138 22.94 -9.98 27.42
N ARG A 139 22.81 -8.65 27.29
CA ARG A 139 23.79 -7.68 27.80
C ARG A 139 23.95 -7.78 29.31
N VAL A 140 22.83 -7.82 30.05
CA VAL A 140 22.85 -7.98 31.51
C VAL A 140 23.53 -9.30 31.90
N LYS A 141 23.16 -10.40 31.25
CA LYS A 141 23.77 -11.72 31.50
C LYS A 141 25.27 -11.73 31.23
N LEU A 142 25.71 -11.12 30.12
CA LEU A 142 27.13 -11.00 29.79
C LEU A 142 27.89 -10.17 30.85
N ASN A 143 27.29 -9.09 31.35
CA ASN A 143 27.91 -8.25 32.36
C ASN A 143 28.10 -8.99 33.71
N ILE A 144 27.12 -9.80 34.11
CA ILE A 144 27.23 -10.65 35.31
C ILE A 144 28.40 -11.64 35.14
N VAL A 145 28.42 -12.38 34.03
CA VAL A 145 29.48 -13.38 33.76
C VAL A 145 30.86 -12.73 33.69
N ASN A 146 30.98 -11.52 33.11
CA ASN A 146 32.25 -10.79 33.10
C ASN A 146 32.70 -10.41 34.52
N THR A 147 31.77 -10.01 35.39
CA THR A 147 32.08 -9.68 36.78
C THR A 147 32.58 -10.92 37.54
N GLU A 148 31.87 -12.05 37.39
CA GLU A 148 32.28 -13.33 37.98
C GLU A 148 33.67 -13.76 37.47
N LEU A 149 33.94 -13.60 36.17
CA LEU A 149 35.25 -13.92 35.59
C LEU A 149 36.37 -13.04 36.15
N ASP A 150 36.12 -11.74 36.36
CA ASP A 150 37.09 -10.84 36.97
C ASP A 150 37.37 -11.21 38.43
N ASP A 151 36.36 -11.64 39.18
CA ASP A 151 36.52 -12.17 40.54
C ASP A 151 37.36 -13.46 40.55
N TYR A 152 37.04 -14.45 39.72
CA TYR A 152 37.84 -15.67 39.60
C TYR A 152 39.29 -15.38 39.20
N LYS A 153 39.51 -14.43 38.30
CA LYS A 153 40.85 -14.02 37.87
C LYS A 153 41.64 -13.42 39.03
N LYS A 154 40.99 -12.65 39.90
CA LYS A 154 41.61 -12.08 41.10
C LYS A 154 41.96 -13.19 42.10
N ASP A 155 41.01 -14.07 42.40
CA ASP A 155 41.23 -15.20 43.32
C ASP A 155 42.36 -16.11 42.86
N LEU A 156 42.42 -16.42 41.55
CA LEU A 156 43.49 -17.22 40.96
C LEU A 156 44.86 -16.53 41.11
N LYS A 157 44.92 -15.21 40.90
CA LYS A 157 46.16 -14.44 41.03
C LYS A 157 46.65 -14.44 42.49
N ASP A 158 45.74 -14.27 43.44
CA ASP A 158 46.05 -14.29 44.86
C ASP A 158 46.49 -15.69 45.31
N SER A 159 45.78 -16.74 44.88
CA SER A 159 46.17 -18.14 45.14
C SER A 159 47.52 -18.50 44.53
N SER A 160 47.81 -18.04 43.30
CA SER A 160 49.10 -18.27 42.63
C SER A 160 50.24 -17.59 43.39
N LYS A 161 50.04 -16.36 43.86
CA LYS A 161 51.02 -15.64 44.69
C LYS A 161 51.30 -16.38 45.99
N ASN A 162 50.25 -16.78 46.71
CA ASN A 162 50.37 -17.54 47.96
C ASN A 162 51.13 -18.86 47.75
N LEU A 163 50.84 -19.60 46.67
CA LEU A 163 51.55 -20.84 46.35
C LEU A 163 53.04 -20.61 46.11
N ILE A 164 53.40 -19.55 45.37
CA ILE A 164 54.80 -19.18 45.13
C ILE A 164 55.50 -18.86 46.45
N ASP A 165 54.84 -18.12 47.34
CA ASP A 165 55.42 -17.71 48.62
C ASP A 165 55.57 -18.91 49.57
N THR A 166 54.58 -19.81 49.66
CA THR A 166 54.70 -21.09 50.39
C THR A 166 55.82 -21.96 49.81
N THR A 167 55.97 -22.02 48.49
CA THR A 167 57.05 -22.79 47.84
C THR A 167 58.42 -22.25 48.22
N LYS A 168 58.58 -20.93 48.30
CA LYS A 168 59.83 -20.30 48.77
C LYS A 168 60.09 -20.61 50.24
N GLU A 169 59.07 -20.57 51.09
CA GLU A 169 59.17 -20.89 52.52
C GLU A 169 59.58 -22.35 52.74
N VAL A 170 58.90 -23.30 52.09
CA VAL A 170 59.26 -24.73 52.12
C VAL A 170 60.69 -24.95 51.65
N ARG A 171 61.11 -24.30 50.55
CA ARG A 171 62.49 -24.38 50.08
C ARG A 171 63.48 -23.85 51.12
N SER A 172 63.15 -22.75 51.80
CA SER A 172 63.96 -22.21 52.90
C SER A 172 64.09 -23.20 54.06
N LEU A 173 62.98 -23.86 54.45
CA LEU A 173 62.98 -24.89 55.49
C LEU A 173 63.83 -26.10 55.11
N ILE A 174 63.71 -26.61 53.88
CA ILE A 174 64.55 -27.70 53.37
C ILE A 174 66.03 -27.31 53.42
N ASN A 175 66.38 -26.11 52.98
CA ASN A 175 67.76 -25.63 53.01
C ASN A 175 68.30 -25.49 54.45
N LYS A 176 67.45 -25.16 55.42
CA LYS A 176 67.82 -25.12 56.85
C LYS A 176 67.94 -26.51 57.48
N ALA A 177 67.08 -27.45 57.09
CA ALA A 177 67.06 -28.81 57.62
C ALA A 177 68.07 -29.74 56.95
N SER A 178 68.60 -29.37 55.78
CA SER A 178 69.61 -30.14 55.06
C SER A 178 70.92 -30.09 55.85
N PRO A 179 71.39 -31.21 56.43
CA PRO A 179 72.60 -31.21 57.25
C PRO A 179 73.80 -30.85 56.37
N SER A 180 74.66 -29.98 56.90
CA SER A 180 75.92 -29.64 56.24
C SER A 180 76.85 -30.86 56.21
N PHE A 181 77.73 -30.93 55.22
CA PHE A 181 78.73 -32.01 55.12
C PHE A 181 79.56 -32.14 56.40
N SER A 182 79.82 -31.03 57.09
CA SER A 182 80.51 -31.00 58.39
C SER A 182 79.68 -31.60 59.53
N GLU A 183 78.37 -31.38 59.58
CA GLU A 183 77.48 -32.00 60.57
C GLU A 183 77.34 -33.51 60.35
N ILE A 184 77.28 -33.96 59.09
CA ILE A 184 77.24 -35.39 58.75
C ILE A 184 78.55 -36.07 59.18
N LEU A 185 79.71 -35.43 58.97
CA LEU A 185 81.01 -35.97 59.38
C LEU A 185 81.22 -35.99 60.90
N GLN A 186 80.55 -35.10 61.65
CA GLN A 186 80.58 -35.09 63.12
C GLN A 186 79.53 -36.01 63.76
N SER A 187 78.49 -36.39 63.01
CA SER A 187 77.51 -37.38 63.44
C SER A 187 78.15 -38.79 63.45
N LYS A 188 78.61 -39.23 64.63
CA LYS A 188 79.12 -40.59 64.81
C LYS A 188 78.00 -41.62 64.55
N PRO A 189 78.29 -42.79 63.95
CA PRO A 189 77.35 -43.89 64.00
C PRO A 189 77.11 -44.24 65.46
N ILE A 190 75.86 -44.30 65.90
CA ILE A 190 75.52 -44.89 67.19
C ILE A 190 75.88 -46.38 67.06
N ALA A 191 77.01 -46.76 67.66
CA ALA A 191 77.36 -48.16 67.82
C ALA A 191 76.25 -48.84 68.62
N PRO A 192 75.76 -50.03 68.21
CA PRO A 192 74.77 -50.76 68.98
C PRO A 192 75.39 -51.05 70.35
N VAL A 193 74.76 -50.54 71.41
CA VAL A 193 75.11 -50.88 72.78
C VAL A 193 74.90 -52.38 72.92
N ARG A 194 75.99 -53.14 73.04
CA ARG A 194 75.95 -54.53 73.50
C ARG A 194 75.39 -54.50 74.93
N ALA A 195 74.11 -54.76 75.09
CA ALA A 195 73.55 -55.16 76.36
C ALA A 195 74.15 -56.52 76.77
N PRO A 196 74.43 -56.76 78.06
CA PRO A 196 74.91 -58.06 78.51
C PRO A 196 73.85 -59.14 78.20
N MET A 197 74.29 -60.20 77.52
CA MET A 197 73.51 -61.42 77.31
C MET A 197 73.07 -61.96 78.67
N ASN A 198 71.76 -61.91 78.93
CA ASN A 198 71.15 -62.75 79.95
C ASN A 198 70.65 -64.00 79.22
N VAL A 199 71.35 -65.11 79.41
CA VAL A 199 70.95 -66.42 78.91
C VAL A 199 69.81 -66.89 79.78
N GLN A 200 68.58 -66.74 79.30
CA GLN A 200 67.45 -67.49 79.83
C GLN A 200 66.84 -68.30 78.69
N LEU A 201 67.18 -69.59 78.73
CA LEU A 201 66.60 -70.66 77.94
C LEU A 201 65.08 -70.74 78.15
N ASN A 202 64.41 -71.16 77.09
CA ASN A 202 63.15 -71.91 77.04
C ASN A 202 61.84 -71.17 76.69
N ASN A 203 61.42 -71.44 75.44
CA ASN A 203 60.19 -72.14 75.05
C ASN A 203 59.29 -71.39 74.04
N HIS A 204 59.43 -71.84 72.79
CA HIS A 204 58.41 -72.09 71.77
C HIS A 204 56.99 -71.57 72.00
N VAL A 205 56.48 -70.80 71.03
CA VAL A 205 55.30 -71.17 70.22
C VAL A 205 55.45 -70.56 68.82
N VAL A 206 55.39 -71.41 67.80
CA VAL A 206 55.13 -71.07 66.39
C VAL A 206 53.61 -71.06 66.22
N LEU A 207 53.05 -69.99 65.68
CA LEU A 207 51.71 -70.01 65.09
C LEU A 207 51.83 -69.56 63.63
N LEU A 208 51.34 -70.45 62.78
CA LEU A 208 51.20 -70.37 61.32
C LEU A 208 50.45 -69.11 60.87
#